data_AF-A0A954NA87-F1
#
_entry.id   AF-A0A954NA87-F1
#
_cell.length_a   1.000
_cell.length_b   1.000
_cell.length_c   1.000
_cell.angle_alpha   90.00
_cell.angle_beta   90.00
_cell.angle_gamma   90.00
#
_symmetry.space_group_name_H-M   'P 1'
#
loop_
_entity.id
_entity.type
_entity.pdbx_description
1 polymer ?
#
loop_
_entity_poly.entity_id
_entity_poly.type
_entity_poly.pdbx_seq_one_letter_code
_entity_poly.pdbx_strand_id
1 'polypeptide(L)'
;GKRILCPSSTEDPNTDAWNVHLEWTNLTADEWSMAGAIGGQEELDAIQPTILAHDDENVQILCRARQGKIVESWSHDGGNTWSNLAETTMPNNNSGIDAVQMSDGRGLLVYNHMGLERNRWGGRRSPLNVAITPDGKNWEAALVLEDERGEYSYPAVIQTADGLVHITYTWKRERVKHVVVDPAKLVTRPIVDGKWPE
;
A
#
# COMPACT_ATOMS: atom_id res chain seq x y z
N GLY A 1 -22.00 13.80 -6.78
CA GLY A 1 -22.38 12.52 -6.17
C GLY A 1 -21.18 11.98 -5.41
N LYS A 2 -21.35 11.05 -4.47
CA LYS A 2 -20.21 10.36 -3.85
C LYS A 2 -19.54 9.46 -4.90
N ARG A 3 -18.26 9.74 -5.18
CA ARG A 3 -17.40 9.00 -6.11
C ARG A 3 -16.71 7.86 -5.34
N ILE A 4 -16.53 6.71 -5.98
CA ILE A 4 -15.65 5.64 -5.51
C ILE A 4 -14.37 5.71 -6.34
N LEU A 5 -13.22 5.79 -5.66
CA LEU A 5 -11.91 5.63 -6.28
C LEU A 5 -11.52 4.15 -6.23
N CYS A 6 -11.12 3.62 -7.39
CA CYS A 6 -10.70 2.23 -7.57
C CYS A 6 -9.25 2.23 -8.04
N PRO A 7 -8.29 1.92 -7.15
CA PRO A 7 -6.89 1.88 -7.51
C PRO A 7 -6.61 0.63 -8.35
N SER A 8 -6.10 0.82 -9.57
CA SER A 8 -5.91 -0.24 -10.55
C SER A 8 -4.52 -0.18 -11.18
N SER A 9 -4.17 -1.23 -11.92
CA SER A 9 -2.90 -1.28 -12.64
C SER A 9 -2.94 -2.33 -13.75
N THR A 10 -2.12 -2.15 -14.78
CA THR A 10 -1.99 -3.05 -15.92
C THR A 10 -0.55 -3.56 -16.06
N GLU A 11 -0.41 -4.83 -16.40
CA GLU A 11 0.84 -5.46 -16.84
C GLU A 11 0.75 -5.70 -18.34
N ASP A 12 1.58 -5.01 -19.13
CA ASP A 12 1.61 -5.22 -20.58
C ASP A 12 2.43 -6.48 -20.90
N PRO A 13 1.80 -7.55 -21.45
CA PRO A 13 2.49 -8.80 -21.73
C PRO A 13 3.52 -8.69 -22.88
N ASN A 14 3.45 -7.65 -23.70
CA ASN A 14 4.35 -7.47 -24.85
C ASN A 14 5.59 -6.64 -24.51
N THR A 15 5.45 -5.69 -23.58
CA THR A 15 6.54 -4.77 -23.20
C THR A 15 7.09 -5.05 -21.80
N ASP A 16 6.42 -5.90 -21.01
CA ASP A 16 6.70 -6.13 -19.58
C ASP A 16 6.56 -4.86 -18.72
N ALA A 17 5.90 -3.83 -19.26
CA ALA A 17 5.69 -2.55 -18.59
C ALA A 17 4.60 -2.66 -17.53
N TRP A 18 4.84 -2.03 -16.38
CA TRP A 18 3.88 -1.92 -15.29
C TRP A 18 3.34 -0.50 -15.22
N ASN A 19 2.01 -0.38 -15.28
CA ASN A 19 1.34 0.92 -15.29
C ASN A 19 0.30 0.99 -14.18
N VAL A 20 0.36 2.05 -13.37
CA VAL A 20 -0.67 2.37 -12.39
C VAL A 20 -1.68 3.31 -13.01
N HIS A 21 -2.96 3.09 -12.73
CA HIS A 21 -4.04 3.99 -13.13
C HIS A 21 -5.16 3.98 -12.09
N LEU A 22 -5.95 5.04 -12.07
CA LEU A 22 -7.08 5.16 -11.16
C LEU A 22 -8.37 5.14 -11.96
N GLU A 23 -9.25 4.23 -11.58
CA GLU A 23 -10.61 4.16 -12.09
C GLU A 23 -11.56 4.79 -11.08
N TRP A 24 -12.72 5.26 -11.53
CA TRP A 24 -13.79 5.67 -10.65
C TRP A 24 -15.15 5.49 -11.26
N THR A 25 -16.11 5.38 -10.37
CA THR A 25 -17.53 5.40 -10.69
C THR A 25 -18.29 6.21 -9.64
N ASN A 26 -19.51 6.61 -9.96
CA ASN A 26 -20.43 7.15 -8.98
C ASN A 26 -21.34 6.02 -8.51
N LEU A 27 -21.71 6.02 -7.22
CA LEU A 27 -22.55 4.96 -6.60
C LEU A 27 -23.87 4.66 -7.33
N THR A 28 -24.36 5.61 -8.13
CA THR A 28 -25.64 5.52 -8.86
C THR A 28 -25.46 5.51 -10.37
N ALA A 29 -24.22 5.56 -10.87
CA ALA A 29 -23.94 5.54 -12.30
C ALA A 29 -23.56 4.11 -12.74
N ASP A 30 -23.98 3.75 -13.94
CA ASP A 30 -23.52 2.53 -14.62
C ASP A 30 -22.35 2.85 -15.58
N GLU A 31 -21.56 3.86 -15.20
CA GLU A 31 -20.46 4.40 -16.01
C GLU A 31 -19.17 4.40 -15.20
N TRP A 32 -18.07 4.06 -15.89
CA TRP A 32 -16.72 4.06 -15.36
C TRP A 32 -15.89 5.10 -16.09
N SER A 33 -15.00 5.74 -15.36
CA SER A 33 -14.02 6.69 -15.87
C SER A 33 -12.64 6.33 -15.35
N MET A 34 -11.61 6.75 -16.06
CA MET A 34 -10.23 6.41 -15.74
C MET A 34 -9.36 7.65 -15.89
N ALA A 35 -8.50 7.90 -14.91
CA ALA A 35 -7.42 8.86 -15.02
C ALA A 35 -6.34 8.17 -15.84
N GLY A 36 -5.75 8.89 -16.79
CA GLY A 36 -4.61 8.36 -17.54
C GLY A 36 -3.51 7.82 -16.61
N ALA A 37 -2.59 7.04 -17.17
CA ALA A 37 -1.52 6.40 -16.41
C ALA A 37 -0.85 7.39 -15.43
N ILE A 38 -0.75 6.98 -14.17
CA ILE A 38 -0.07 7.72 -13.12
C ILE A 38 1.40 7.34 -13.20
N GLY A 39 2.21 8.26 -13.72
CA GLY A 39 3.61 8.04 -13.99
C GLY A 39 3.97 8.48 -15.41
N GLY A 40 4.86 9.46 -15.49
CA GLY A 40 5.43 9.94 -16.75
C GLY A 40 6.89 10.33 -16.58
N GLN A 41 7.69 9.97 -17.59
CA GLN A 41 9.12 10.21 -17.85
C GLN A 41 10.18 9.54 -16.95
N GLU A 42 9.89 9.10 -15.73
CA GLU A 42 10.84 8.32 -14.92
C GLU A 42 10.39 6.85 -14.77
N GLU A 43 11.31 5.91 -15.03
CA GLU A 43 11.14 4.45 -15.13
C GLU A 43 10.79 3.75 -13.80
N LEU A 44 9.71 4.17 -13.12
CA LEU A 44 9.18 3.46 -11.96
C LEU A 44 8.09 2.47 -12.38
N ASP A 45 8.51 1.25 -12.73
CA ASP A 45 7.62 0.10 -12.91
C ASP A 45 6.88 -0.25 -11.61
N ALA A 46 5.67 0.31 -11.47
CA ALA A 46 4.83 0.21 -10.28
C ALA A 46 3.49 -0.44 -10.61
N ILE A 47 2.92 -1.16 -9.63
CA ILE A 47 1.69 -1.92 -9.81
C ILE A 47 0.97 -2.12 -8.45
N GLN A 48 -0.30 -2.51 -8.50
CA GLN A 48 -1.11 -2.86 -7.32
C GLN A 48 -1.13 -1.72 -6.27
N PRO A 49 -1.67 -0.55 -6.65
CA PRO A 49 -1.87 0.56 -5.73
C PRO A 49 -2.83 0.23 -4.59
N THR A 50 -2.56 0.78 -3.41
CA THR A 50 -3.52 0.97 -2.30
C THR A 50 -3.68 2.46 -2.00
N ILE A 51 -4.80 2.88 -1.39
CA ILE A 51 -5.17 4.29 -1.21
C ILE A 51 -5.14 4.69 0.27
N LEU A 52 -4.54 5.84 0.55
CA LEU A 52 -4.77 6.63 1.76
C LEU A 52 -5.52 7.91 1.39
N ALA A 53 -6.81 7.97 1.71
CA ALA A 53 -7.65 9.14 1.49
C ALA A 53 -7.57 10.05 2.74
N HIS A 54 -6.53 10.89 2.79
CA HIS A 54 -6.26 11.77 3.93
C HIS A 54 -7.42 12.73 4.21
N ASP A 55 -8.01 13.27 3.14
CA ASP A 55 -9.27 14.03 3.16
C ASP A 55 -9.96 13.97 1.78
N ASP A 56 -10.98 14.80 1.56
CA ASP A 56 -11.78 14.84 0.32
C ASP A 56 -10.97 15.28 -0.92
N GLU A 57 -9.86 16.01 -0.74
CA GLU A 57 -9.00 16.53 -1.82
C GLU A 57 -7.65 15.81 -1.87
N ASN A 58 -7.06 15.50 -0.72
CA ASN A 58 -5.73 14.93 -0.58
C ASN A 58 -5.80 13.40 -0.55
N VAL A 59 -5.40 12.78 -1.66
CA VAL A 59 -5.39 11.33 -1.83
C VAL A 59 -3.98 10.88 -2.17
N GLN A 60 -3.47 9.90 -1.45
CA GLN A 60 -2.19 9.26 -1.72
C GLN A 60 -2.44 7.84 -2.22
N ILE A 61 -1.67 7.43 -3.22
CA ILE A 61 -1.52 6.02 -3.56
C ILE A 61 -0.15 5.53 -3.14
N LEU A 62 -0.09 4.29 -2.68
CA LEU A 62 1.14 3.55 -2.40
C LEU A 62 1.14 2.30 -3.29
N CYS A 63 2.24 2.04 -3.97
CA CYS A 63 2.36 0.92 -4.89
C CYS A 63 3.59 0.08 -4.53
N ARG A 64 3.51 -1.23 -4.79
CA ARG A 64 4.74 -2.02 -4.92
C ARG A 64 5.41 -1.69 -6.26
N ALA A 65 6.73 -1.80 -6.31
CA ALA A 65 7.51 -1.48 -7.50
C ALA A 65 8.75 -2.37 -7.63
N ARG A 66 9.36 -2.39 -8.81
CA ARG A 66 10.56 -3.21 -9.09
C ARG A 66 11.83 -2.68 -8.41
N GLN A 67 11.83 -1.44 -7.94
CA GLN A 67 12.98 -0.71 -7.41
C GLN A 67 13.35 -1.09 -5.96
N GLY A 68 12.59 -1.99 -5.33
CA GLY A 68 12.90 -2.43 -3.96
C GLY A 68 12.33 -1.54 -2.86
N LYS A 69 11.43 -0.64 -3.23
CA LYS A 69 10.78 0.32 -2.34
C LYS A 69 9.31 0.41 -2.67
N ILE A 70 8.53 0.85 -1.69
CA ILE A 70 7.20 1.38 -1.95
C ILE A 70 7.36 2.71 -2.67
N VAL A 71 6.60 2.90 -3.73
CA VAL A 71 6.51 4.18 -4.44
C VAL A 71 5.15 4.81 -4.17
N GLU A 72 5.06 6.11 -4.35
CA GLU A 72 3.87 6.89 -4.06
C GLU A 72 3.55 7.90 -5.16
N SER A 73 2.28 8.31 -5.22
CA SER A 73 1.84 9.48 -5.95
C SER A 73 0.69 10.14 -5.19
N TRP A 74 0.53 11.45 -5.39
CA TRP A 74 -0.42 12.29 -4.68
C TRP A 74 -1.36 12.99 -5.63
N SER A 75 -2.62 13.07 -5.22
CA SER A 75 -3.63 13.95 -5.77
C SER A 75 -4.02 14.98 -4.71
N HIS A 76 -4.20 16.23 -5.16
CA HIS A 76 -4.66 17.35 -4.34
C HIS A 76 -5.98 17.93 -4.85
N ASP A 77 -6.69 17.16 -5.67
CA ASP A 77 -7.95 17.55 -6.30
C ASP A 77 -8.98 16.41 -6.29
N GLY A 78 -8.90 15.52 -5.29
CA GLY A 78 -9.87 14.43 -5.08
C GLY A 78 -9.70 13.26 -6.05
N GLY A 79 -8.47 13.01 -6.49
CA GLY A 79 -8.10 11.92 -7.39
C GLY A 79 -8.34 12.21 -8.88
N ASN A 80 -8.39 13.48 -9.29
CA ASN A 80 -8.55 13.86 -10.71
C ASN A 80 -7.21 13.94 -11.43
N THR A 81 -6.23 14.60 -10.82
CA THR A 81 -4.84 14.67 -11.30
C THR A 81 -3.89 14.14 -10.25
N TRP A 82 -2.74 13.64 -10.70
CA TRP A 82 -1.78 12.93 -9.88
C TRP A 82 -0.36 13.43 -10.17
N SER A 83 0.46 13.51 -9.13
CA SER A 83 1.88 13.76 -9.25
C SER A 83 2.58 12.59 -9.97
N ASN A 84 3.80 12.83 -10.45
CA ASN A 84 4.68 11.73 -10.85
C ASN A 84 4.89 10.76 -9.67
N LEU A 85 5.17 9.50 -10.00
CA LEU A 85 5.59 8.51 -9.02
C LEU A 85 6.92 8.92 -8.40
N ALA A 86 7.06 8.72 -7.10
CA ALA A 86 8.29 8.96 -6.35
C ALA A 86 8.57 7.80 -5.40
N GLU A 87 9.84 7.51 -5.15
CA GLU A 87 10.22 6.53 -4.13
C GLU A 87 9.95 7.07 -2.72
N THR A 88 9.42 6.23 -1.85
CA THR A 88 9.38 6.50 -0.40
C THR A 88 10.67 6.02 0.29
N THR A 89 10.76 6.21 1.60
CA THR A 89 11.81 5.58 2.41
C THR A 89 11.52 4.11 2.75
N MET A 90 10.31 3.63 2.46
CA MET A 90 9.82 2.33 2.92
C MET A 90 10.32 1.20 1.98
N PRO A 91 11.02 0.18 2.51
CA PRO A 91 11.49 -0.93 1.69
C PRO A 91 10.32 -1.81 1.25
N ASN A 92 10.42 -2.39 0.05
CA ASN A 92 9.50 -3.42 -0.40
C ASN A 92 10.18 -4.36 -1.41
N ASN A 93 10.08 -5.65 -1.18
CA ASN A 93 10.69 -6.69 -1.99
C ASN A 93 9.82 -7.07 -3.21
N ASN A 94 9.03 -6.13 -3.73
CA ASN A 94 8.01 -6.35 -4.75
C ASN A 94 6.86 -7.28 -4.30
N SER A 95 6.62 -7.35 -2.98
CA SER A 95 5.48 -8.06 -2.37
C SER A 95 4.25 -7.16 -2.35
N GLY A 96 3.06 -7.76 -2.40
CA GLY A 96 1.80 -7.03 -2.28
C GLY A 96 1.71 -6.29 -0.94
N ILE A 97 1.13 -5.09 -0.98
CA ILE A 97 0.88 -4.22 0.17
C ILE A 97 -0.60 -3.89 0.22
N ASP A 98 -1.10 -3.50 1.38
CA ASP A 98 -2.41 -2.87 1.48
C ASP A 98 -2.46 -1.92 2.68
N ALA A 99 -3.28 -0.88 2.57
CA ALA A 99 -3.36 0.20 3.52
C ALA A 99 -4.80 0.68 3.72
N VAL A 100 -5.04 1.32 4.85
CA VAL A 100 -6.32 1.98 5.15
C VAL A 100 -6.07 3.29 5.86
N GLN A 101 -6.77 4.35 5.44
CA GLN A 101 -6.91 5.56 6.23
C GLN A 101 -7.89 5.28 7.38
N MET A 102 -7.41 5.34 8.61
CA MET A 102 -8.23 5.09 9.80
C MET A 102 -9.06 6.33 10.16
N SER A 103 -10.16 6.09 10.86
CA SER A 103 -11.09 7.11 11.35
C SER A 103 -10.49 8.12 12.33
N ASP A 104 -9.32 7.83 12.91
CA ASP A 104 -8.58 8.77 13.75
C ASP A 104 -7.60 9.66 12.96
N GLY A 105 -7.62 9.57 11.62
CA GLY A 105 -6.81 10.39 10.72
C GLY A 105 -5.41 9.83 10.44
N ARG A 106 -5.04 8.68 11.01
CA ARG A 106 -3.76 8.02 10.69
C ARG A 106 -3.92 7.00 9.56
N GLY A 107 -2.90 6.85 8.73
CA GLY A 107 -2.78 5.73 7.79
C GLY A 107 -2.19 4.50 8.48
N LEU A 108 -2.69 3.31 8.12
CA LEU A 108 -2.11 2.01 8.51
C LEU A 108 -1.73 1.24 7.26
N LEU A 109 -0.50 0.75 7.19
CA LEU A 109 0.06 -0.03 6.08
C LEU A 109 0.48 -1.42 6.54
N VAL A 110 0.09 -2.45 5.78
CA VAL A 110 0.56 -3.83 5.95
C VAL A 110 1.42 -4.22 4.75
N TYR A 111 2.65 -4.67 5.01
CA TYR A 111 3.65 -4.96 3.99
C TYR A 111 4.77 -5.84 4.54
N ASN A 112 5.64 -6.38 3.67
CA ASN A 112 6.89 -6.98 4.12
C ASN A 112 7.99 -5.91 4.19
N HIS A 113 8.54 -5.66 5.39
CA HIS A 113 9.65 -4.70 5.58
C HIS A 113 10.98 -5.28 5.10
N MET A 114 11.11 -5.49 3.79
CA MET A 114 12.24 -6.16 3.15
C MET A 114 12.58 -5.45 1.84
N GLY A 115 13.88 -5.26 1.56
CA GLY A 115 14.35 -4.80 0.26
C GLY A 115 14.51 -5.96 -0.74
N LEU A 116 15.07 -5.65 -1.92
CA LEU A 116 15.39 -6.67 -2.92
C LEU A 116 16.50 -7.62 -2.43
N GLU A 117 16.40 -8.88 -2.83
CA GLU A 117 17.45 -9.88 -2.63
C GLU A 117 18.11 -10.23 -3.97
N ARG A 118 19.45 -10.34 -3.96
CA ARG A 118 20.20 -10.74 -5.16
C ARG A 118 19.76 -12.13 -5.62
N ASN A 119 19.58 -12.29 -6.94
CA ASN A 119 19.23 -13.55 -7.59
C ASN A 119 17.90 -14.17 -7.13
N ARG A 120 17.00 -13.38 -6.53
CA ARG A 120 15.68 -13.85 -6.13
C ARG A 120 14.61 -12.81 -6.41
N TRP A 121 13.92 -12.96 -7.55
CA TRP A 121 12.76 -12.15 -7.88
C TRP A 121 11.72 -12.23 -6.75
N GLY A 122 11.32 -11.07 -6.23
CA GLY A 122 10.34 -10.98 -5.15
C GLY A 122 10.88 -11.27 -3.74
N GLY A 123 12.16 -11.63 -3.56
CA GLY A 123 12.82 -11.80 -2.24
C GLY A 123 12.08 -12.67 -1.21
N ARG A 124 12.44 -12.55 0.08
CA ARG A 124 11.72 -13.15 1.22
C ARG A 124 10.51 -12.31 1.58
N ARG A 125 9.36 -12.97 1.70
CA ARG A 125 8.10 -12.37 2.15
C ARG A 125 7.88 -12.60 3.65
N SER A 126 8.90 -12.26 4.43
CA SER A 126 8.94 -12.33 5.89
C SER A 126 10.06 -11.40 6.40
N PRO A 127 9.80 -10.57 7.42
CA PRO A 127 8.56 -10.48 8.21
C PRO A 127 7.36 -9.87 7.47
N LEU A 128 6.16 -10.03 8.03
CA LEU A 128 4.96 -9.24 7.68
C LEU A 128 4.73 -8.21 8.79
N ASN A 129 4.69 -6.94 8.40
CA ASN A 129 4.78 -5.80 9.29
C ASN A 129 3.55 -4.91 9.16
N VAL A 130 3.24 -4.18 10.24
CA VAL A 130 2.28 -3.08 10.26
C VAL A 130 3.01 -1.79 10.61
N ALA A 131 2.89 -0.78 9.76
CA ALA A 131 3.37 0.57 10.01
C ALA A 131 2.19 1.56 10.09
N ILE A 132 2.37 2.62 10.86
CA ILE A 132 1.41 3.72 11.02
C ILE A 132 2.05 5.00 10.51
N THR A 133 1.25 5.89 9.94
CA THR A 133 1.69 7.23 9.55
C THR A 133 0.63 8.27 9.89
N PRO A 134 1.00 9.46 10.39
CA PRO A 134 0.06 10.56 10.57
C PRO A 134 -0.20 11.35 9.27
N ASP A 135 0.65 11.20 8.25
CA ASP A 135 0.69 12.11 7.10
C ASP A 135 1.06 11.43 5.76
N GLY A 136 1.19 10.10 5.73
CA GLY A 136 1.60 9.37 4.53
C GLY A 136 3.10 9.39 4.23
N LYS A 137 3.89 10.16 4.98
CA LYS A 137 5.33 10.41 4.73
C LYS A 137 6.21 9.91 5.85
N ASN A 138 5.84 10.23 7.09
CA ASN A 138 6.55 9.84 8.29
C ASN A 138 5.95 8.54 8.82
N TRP A 139 6.73 7.46 8.77
CA TRP A 139 6.25 6.13 9.12
C TRP A 139 6.82 5.66 10.46
N GLU A 140 5.97 5.01 11.24
CA GLU A 140 6.32 4.41 12.52
C GLU A 140 6.02 2.91 12.50
N ALA A 141 6.97 2.11 12.99
CA ALA A 141 6.81 0.68 13.20
C ALA A 141 5.83 0.44 14.33
N ALA A 142 4.80 -0.39 14.09
CA ALA A 142 3.73 -0.61 15.05
C ALA A 142 3.59 -2.07 15.50
N LEU A 143 3.68 -3.02 14.57
CA LEU A 143 3.51 -4.45 14.87
C LEU A 143 4.26 -5.32 13.86
N VAL A 144 4.75 -6.47 14.32
CA VAL A 144 5.19 -7.57 13.47
C VAL A 144 4.15 -8.69 13.58
N LEU A 145 3.42 -8.95 12.50
CA LEU A 145 2.37 -9.99 12.46
C LEU A 145 2.98 -11.39 12.38
N GLU A 146 4.08 -11.52 11.62
CA GLU A 146 4.79 -12.77 11.38
C GLU A 146 6.29 -12.49 11.22
N ASP A 147 7.14 -13.27 11.87
CA ASP A 147 8.60 -13.14 11.79
C ASP A 147 9.31 -14.49 11.51
N GLU A 148 8.58 -15.60 11.55
CA GLU A 148 9.14 -16.91 11.22
C GLU A 148 9.43 -17.04 9.73
N ARG A 149 10.42 -17.87 9.36
CA ARG A 149 10.65 -18.25 7.97
C ARG A 149 9.34 -18.75 7.31
N GLY A 150 8.95 -18.10 6.23
CA GLY A 150 7.74 -18.43 5.48
C GLY A 150 7.48 -17.45 4.35
N GLU A 151 6.33 -17.60 3.73
CA GLU A 151 5.80 -16.66 2.74
C GLU A 151 4.47 -16.10 3.25
N TYR A 152 4.46 -14.81 3.62
CA TYR A 152 3.29 -14.08 4.06
C TYR A 152 2.99 -12.98 3.05
N SER A 153 1.86 -13.08 2.35
CA SER A 153 1.62 -12.30 1.13
C SER A 153 0.19 -11.81 1.00
N TYR A 154 0.01 -10.81 0.14
CA TYR A 154 -1.29 -10.29 -0.29
C TYR A 154 -2.18 -9.95 0.91
N PRO A 155 -1.75 -8.97 1.74
CA PRO A 155 -2.61 -8.46 2.78
C PRO A 155 -3.85 -7.81 2.17
N ALA A 156 -4.96 -7.86 2.90
CA ALA A 156 -6.13 -7.02 2.69
C ALA A 156 -6.58 -6.45 4.04
N VAL A 157 -6.83 -5.14 4.09
CA VAL A 157 -6.97 -4.36 5.32
C VAL A 157 -8.23 -3.51 5.27
N ILE A 158 -9.06 -3.58 6.31
CA ILE A 158 -10.20 -2.69 6.50
C ILE A 158 -10.29 -2.26 7.96
N GLN A 159 -10.83 -1.06 8.22
CA GLN A 159 -11.27 -0.67 9.56
C GLN A 159 -12.79 -0.84 9.66
N THR A 160 -13.25 -1.49 10.72
CA THR A 160 -14.67 -1.64 11.04
C THR A 160 -15.19 -0.47 11.87
N ALA A 161 -16.52 -0.31 11.93
CA ALA A 161 -17.16 0.82 12.60
C ALA A 161 -16.92 0.90 14.13
N ASP A 162 -16.47 -0.19 14.75
CA ASP A 162 -16.03 -0.25 16.15
C ASP A 162 -14.58 0.24 16.34
N GLY A 163 -13.92 0.69 15.26
CA GLY A 163 -12.57 1.21 15.27
C GLY A 163 -11.47 0.15 15.15
N LEU A 164 -11.82 -1.14 15.13
CA LEU A 164 -10.85 -2.23 14.99
C LEU A 164 -10.40 -2.36 13.53
N VAL A 165 -9.15 -2.78 13.34
CA VAL A 165 -8.57 -3.04 12.01
C VAL A 165 -8.52 -4.53 11.78
N HIS A 166 -9.16 -4.98 10.71
CA HIS A 166 -9.20 -6.36 10.27
C HIS A 166 -8.20 -6.55 9.14
N ILE A 167 -7.31 -7.53 9.30
CA ILE A 167 -6.24 -7.83 8.36
C ILE A 167 -6.36 -9.30 7.95
N THR A 168 -6.45 -9.56 6.65
CA THR A 168 -6.32 -10.92 6.09
C THR A 168 -5.07 -11.02 5.25
N TYR A 169 -4.46 -12.20 5.17
CA TYR A 169 -3.28 -12.44 4.32
C TYR A 169 -3.08 -13.93 4.06
N THR A 170 -2.36 -14.25 2.99
CA THR A 170 -1.89 -15.61 2.71
C THR A 170 -0.80 -15.97 3.71
N TRP A 171 -1.00 -17.02 4.49
CA TRP A 171 -0.05 -17.53 5.48
C TRP A 171 0.62 -18.79 4.95
N LYS A 172 1.94 -18.73 4.73
CA LYS A 172 2.81 -19.81 4.24
C LYS A 172 2.32 -20.51 2.96
N ARG A 173 1.42 -19.87 2.19
CA ARG A 173 0.67 -20.44 1.05
C ARG A 173 -0.19 -21.66 1.37
N GLU A 174 -0.55 -21.84 2.64
CA GLU A 174 -1.35 -22.99 3.10
C GLU A 174 -2.78 -22.58 3.46
N ARG A 175 -2.97 -21.33 3.90
CA ARG A 175 -4.26 -20.80 4.36
C ARG A 175 -4.32 -19.28 4.23
N VAL A 176 -5.52 -18.75 4.35
CA VAL A 176 -5.72 -17.32 4.65
C VAL A 176 -5.82 -17.19 6.17
N LYS A 177 -5.00 -16.33 6.77
CA LYS A 177 -5.07 -15.97 8.19
C LYS A 177 -5.78 -14.63 8.33
N HIS A 178 -6.58 -14.51 9.40
CA HIS A 178 -7.27 -13.28 9.78
C HIS A 178 -6.78 -12.84 11.17
N VAL A 179 -6.46 -11.56 11.30
CA VAL A 179 -6.03 -10.91 12.55
C VAL A 179 -6.87 -9.66 12.75
N VAL A 180 -7.20 -9.37 14.01
CA VAL A 180 -7.87 -8.13 14.42
C VAL A 180 -6.93 -7.35 15.32
N VAL A 181 -6.70 -6.09 14.98
CA VAL A 181 -5.82 -5.17 15.68
C VAL A 181 -6.65 -4.03 16.26
N ASP A 182 -6.41 -3.70 17.51
CA ASP A 182 -6.94 -2.51 18.16
C ASP A 182 -5.89 -1.38 18.01
N PRO A 183 -6.09 -0.41 17.10
CA PRO A 183 -5.09 0.60 16.79
C PRO A 183 -4.84 1.58 17.94
N ALA A 184 -5.72 1.66 18.93
CA ALA A 184 -5.55 2.49 20.11
C ALA A 184 -4.54 1.88 21.12
N LYS A 185 -4.22 0.59 20.99
CA LYS A 185 -3.26 -0.12 21.84
C LYS A 185 -1.86 -0.23 21.24
N LEU A 186 -1.66 0.25 20.02
CA LEU A 186 -0.37 0.21 19.35
C LEU A 186 0.61 1.18 20.03
N VAL A 187 1.79 0.67 20.37
CA VAL A 187 2.94 1.47 20.76
C VAL A 187 3.87 1.50 19.56
N THR A 188 4.14 2.70 19.06
CA THR A 188 4.88 2.89 17.81
C THR A 188 6.28 3.45 18.05
N ARG A 189 7.17 3.24 17.08
CA ARG A 189 8.53 3.78 17.06
C ARG A 189 8.87 4.29 15.66
N PRO A 190 9.52 5.45 15.50
CA PRO A 190 9.89 5.97 14.18
C PRO A 190 10.72 4.98 13.35
N ILE A 191 10.39 4.83 12.07
CA ILE A 191 11.23 4.15 11.07
C ILE A 191 12.19 5.20 10.51
N VAL A 192 13.46 5.11 10.89
CA VAL A 192 14.49 6.06 10.46
C VAL A 192 15.28 5.44 9.31
N ASP A 193 15.42 6.18 8.21
CA ASP A 193 16.15 5.75 7.00
C ASP A 193 15.70 4.38 6.46
N GLY A 194 14.39 4.09 6.56
CA GLY A 194 13.81 2.84 6.08
C GLY A 194 14.20 1.61 6.91
N LYS A 195 14.71 1.79 8.14
CA LYS A 195 15.09 0.70 9.03
C LYS A 195 14.05 0.46 10.11
N TRP A 196 13.60 -0.78 10.23
CA TRP A 196 12.77 -1.21 11.35
C TRP A 196 13.54 -1.05 12.67
N PRO A 197 12.95 -0.44 13.72
CA PRO A 197 13.61 -0.26 15.01
C PRO A 197 13.81 -1.60 15.73
N GLU A 198 14.94 -1.73 16.44
CA GLU A 198 15.27 -2.87 17.31
C GLU A 198 14.40 -2.92 18.57
#